data_AF-A0A1G3PHQ6-F1
#
_entry.id   AF-A0A1G3PHQ6-F1
#
_cell.length_a   1.000
_cell.length_b   1.000
_cell.length_c   1.000
_cell.angle_alpha   90.00
_cell.angle_beta   90.00
_cell.angle_gamma   90.00
#
_symmetry.space_group_name_H-M   'P 1'
#
loop_
_entity.id
_entity.type
_entity.pdbx_description
1 polymer ?
#
loop_
_entity_poly.entity_id
_entity_poly.type
_entity_poly.pdbx_seq_one_letter_code
_entity_poly.pdbx_strand_id
1 'polypeptide(L)'
;MLDYKLEKTCRLPENLKDKLTPEQYQVTHCGATEPAFHNEYWNNKKNGIYVDIVSGVPLFSSKDKFDSGTGWPSFTRPIRKSEVVEKADFSHGMRRVEARSSMADSHLGHVFDDGPGRNEKRYCINSASLKFIPSENLKEAGYPEYLYLFEDEFRKSGRVSETAIFAAGCFWGVEAYFTKIPGVVKTMAGYTGGTTPNPTYSQVCGGKTGHAEAVMIEFDPLVISYSALVRRFWTIHDPTSRNRQGNDIGTQYRSAIFFNHPDHEIAAKEELERYQLELKSKKIVTEIVPAGNFYPAEQYHQKYLEKNPNGYCHIDLSAAEF
;
A
#
# COMPACT_ATOMS: atom_id res chain seq x y z
N MET A 1 -37.70 -20.01 -49.88
CA MET A 1 -38.33 -19.69 -48.60
C MET A 1 -38.02 -20.82 -47.63
N LEU A 2 -37.07 -20.63 -46.72
CA LEU A 2 -37.14 -21.07 -45.32
C LEU A 2 -35.88 -20.62 -44.60
N ASP A 3 -36.12 -19.87 -43.53
CA ASP A 3 -35.21 -19.04 -42.77
C ASP A 3 -34.04 -19.80 -42.13
N TYR A 4 -32.84 -19.24 -42.28
CA TYR A 4 -31.67 -19.59 -41.49
C TYR A 4 -31.55 -18.58 -40.34
N LYS A 5 -32.37 -18.74 -39.29
CA LYS A 5 -32.18 -18.05 -38.01
C LYS A 5 -31.76 -19.06 -36.94
N LEU A 6 -30.45 -19.27 -36.84
CA LEU A 6 -29.86 -19.73 -35.58
C LEU A 6 -29.73 -18.51 -34.66
N GLU A 7 -30.84 -18.12 -34.02
CA GLU A 7 -30.77 -17.26 -32.83
C GLU A 7 -30.06 -18.08 -31.74
N LYS A 8 -28.77 -17.78 -31.50
CA LYS A 8 -28.04 -18.28 -30.34
C LYS A 8 -28.84 -17.90 -29.10
N THR A 9 -29.57 -18.85 -28.53
CA THR A 9 -30.30 -18.64 -27.28
C THR A 9 -29.27 -18.61 -26.16
N CYS A 10 -28.87 -17.40 -25.78
CA CYS A 10 -28.01 -17.19 -24.62
C CYS A 10 -28.80 -17.48 -23.34
N ARG A 11 -28.72 -18.72 -22.86
CA ARG A 11 -29.41 -19.16 -21.63
C ARG A 11 -28.46 -19.06 -20.44
N LEU A 12 -28.92 -18.39 -19.38
CA LEU A 12 -28.25 -18.30 -18.08
C LEU A 12 -27.95 -19.70 -17.50
N PRO A 13 -26.68 -20.13 -17.39
CA PRO A 13 -26.36 -21.31 -16.61
C PRO A 13 -26.71 -21.04 -15.14
N GLU A 14 -27.35 -22.02 -14.49
CA GLU A 14 -27.99 -21.81 -13.16
C GLU A 14 -27.01 -21.34 -12.08
N ASN A 15 -25.73 -21.70 -12.20
CA ASN A 15 -24.67 -21.35 -11.25
C ASN A 15 -24.20 -19.88 -11.29
N LEU A 16 -24.64 -19.07 -12.26
CA LEU A 16 -24.25 -17.66 -12.41
C LEU A 16 -25.42 -16.67 -12.20
N LYS A 17 -26.66 -17.16 -12.11
CA LYS A 17 -27.86 -16.32 -11.94
C LYS A 17 -27.83 -15.48 -10.66
N ASP A 18 -27.18 -15.98 -9.61
CA ASP A 18 -27.14 -15.31 -8.30
C ASP A 18 -25.94 -14.36 -8.13
N LYS A 19 -25.05 -14.26 -9.12
CA LYS A 19 -23.80 -13.48 -9.02
C LYS A 19 -23.73 -12.28 -9.96
N LEU A 20 -24.46 -12.30 -11.07
CA LEU A 20 -24.46 -11.25 -12.09
C LEU A 20 -25.86 -10.69 -12.27
N THR A 21 -25.97 -9.39 -12.52
CA THR A 21 -27.25 -8.81 -12.97
C THR A 21 -27.60 -9.32 -14.37
N PRO A 22 -28.88 -9.26 -14.78
CA PRO A 22 -29.28 -9.64 -16.13
C PRO A 22 -28.47 -8.93 -17.22
N GLU A 23 -28.17 -7.63 -17.07
CA GLU A 23 -27.36 -6.86 -18.01
C GLU A 23 -25.91 -7.33 -18.04
N GLN A 24 -25.27 -7.51 -16.88
CA GLN A 24 -23.90 -8.02 -16.78
C GLN A 24 -23.76 -9.39 -17.46
N TYR A 25 -24.75 -10.26 -17.30
CA TYR A 25 -24.78 -11.54 -18.00
C TYR A 25 -24.94 -11.37 -19.51
N GLN A 26 -25.91 -10.56 -19.97
CA GLN A 26 -26.13 -10.33 -21.40
C GLN A 26 -24.88 -9.78 -22.07
N VAL A 27 -24.18 -8.85 -21.42
CA VAL A 27 -22.91 -8.32 -21.93
C VAL A 27 -21.84 -9.40 -21.94
N THR A 28 -21.48 -9.96 -20.77
CA THR A 28 -20.31 -10.85 -20.64
C THR A 28 -20.44 -12.17 -21.40
N HIS A 29 -21.63 -12.80 -21.41
CA HIS A 29 -21.82 -14.14 -21.97
C HIS A 29 -22.52 -14.13 -23.34
N CYS A 30 -23.39 -13.15 -23.60
CA CYS A 30 -24.16 -13.09 -24.84
C CYS A 30 -23.58 -12.11 -25.87
N GLY A 31 -22.56 -11.33 -25.49
CA GLY A 31 -21.95 -10.35 -26.38
C GLY A 31 -22.83 -9.12 -26.62
N ALA A 32 -23.75 -8.82 -25.69
CA ALA A 32 -24.54 -7.61 -25.76
C ALA A 32 -23.69 -6.36 -25.50
N THR A 33 -24.22 -5.19 -25.87
CA THR A 33 -23.60 -3.88 -25.61
C THR A 33 -24.56 -3.06 -24.75
N GLU A 34 -24.07 -2.52 -23.63
CA GLU A 34 -24.86 -1.65 -22.74
C GLU A 34 -25.13 -0.28 -23.40
N PRO A 35 -26.16 0.48 -22.99
CA PRO A 35 -26.44 1.78 -23.60
C PRO A 35 -25.34 2.84 -23.31
N ALA A 36 -25.03 3.65 -24.33
CA ALA A 36 -24.13 4.79 -24.20
C ALA A 36 -24.64 5.81 -23.16
N PHE A 37 -23.73 6.38 -22.36
CA PHE A 37 -23.98 7.39 -21.32
C PHE A 37 -24.94 6.97 -20.18
N HIS A 38 -25.45 5.74 -20.21
CA HIS A 38 -26.35 5.18 -19.21
C HIS A 38 -25.77 3.89 -18.66
N ASN A 39 -24.51 3.96 -18.23
CA ASN A 39 -23.77 2.85 -17.64
C ASN A 39 -22.94 3.34 -16.43
N GLU A 40 -22.34 2.41 -15.69
CA GLU A 40 -21.74 2.74 -14.40
C GLU A 40 -20.43 3.55 -14.52
N TYR A 41 -19.63 3.31 -15.56
CA TYR A 41 -18.23 3.77 -15.60
C TYR A 41 -17.90 4.75 -16.74
N TRP A 42 -18.85 5.18 -17.57
CA TRP A 42 -18.58 6.17 -18.63
C TRP A 42 -17.92 7.44 -18.06
N ASN A 43 -18.47 8.01 -16.98
CA ASN A 43 -17.98 9.24 -16.35
C ASN A 43 -17.07 9.01 -15.13
N ASN A 44 -16.71 7.77 -14.79
CA ASN A 44 -15.84 7.52 -13.64
C ASN A 44 -14.43 8.09 -13.90
N LYS A 45 -13.96 8.94 -12.98
CA LYS A 45 -12.63 9.58 -12.99
C LYS A 45 -11.78 9.23 -11.76
N LYS A 46 -12.24 8.32 -10.89
CA LYS A 46 -11.49 7.90 -9.70
C LYS A 46 -10.24 7.09 -10.09
N ASN A 47 -9.21 7.18 -9.27
CA ASN A 47 -8.00 6.37 -9.38
C ASN A 47 -8.29 4.93 -8.92
N GLY A 48 -7.79 3.94 -9.65
CA GLY A 48 -8.08 2.53 -9.43
C GLY A 48 -8.00 1.68 -10.70
N ILE A 49 -8.24 0.39 -10.55
CA ILE A 49 -8.24 -0.57 -11.65
C ILE A 49 -9.65 -1.06 -11.96
N TYR A 50 -9.84 -1.56 -13.18
CA TYR A 50 -11.05 -2.24 -13.62
C TYR A 50 -10.71 -3.71 -13.81
N VAL A 51 -11.41 -4.56 -13.07
CA VAL A 51 -11.26 -6.02 -13.13
C VAL A 51 -12.44 -6.63 -13.88
N ASP A 52 -12.24 -7.80 -14.47
CA ASP A 52 -13.33 -8.62 -15.02
C ASP A 52 -14.32 -8.94 -13.91
N ILE A 53 -15.60 -8.63 -14.12
CA ILE A 53 -16.64 -8.89 -13.11
C ILE A 53 -16.84 -10.38 -12.82
N VAL A 54 -16.46 -11.26 -13.75
CA VAL A 54 -16.63 -12.72 -13.63
C VAL A 54 -15.45 -13.37 -12.93
N SER A 55 -14.23 -13.14 -13.43
CA SER A 55 -13.00 -13.79 -12.90
C SER A 55 -12.27 -12.97 -11.84
N GLY A 56 -12.47 -11.65 -11.81
CA GLY A 56 -11.68 -10.73 -10.98
C GLY A 56 -10.28 -10.46 -11.54
N VAL A 57 -9.94 -10.91 -12.75
CA VAL A 57 -8.63 -10.62 -13.36
C VAL A 57 -8.51 -9.11 -13.67
N PRO A 58 -7.39 -8.44 -13.33
CA PRO A 58 -7.19 -7.03 -13.67
C PRO A 58 -7.04 -6.79 -15.17
N LEU A 59 -7.92 -5.96 -15.74
CA LEU A 59 -7.98 -5.71 -17.18
C LEU A 59 -7.40 -4.33 -17.54
N PHE A 60 -7.89 -3.27 -16.92
CA PHE A 60 -7.56 -1.89 -17.30
C PHE A 60 -7.23 -1.02 -16.10
N SER A 61 -6.35 -0.03 -16.30
CA SER A 61 -6.06 1.00 -15.30
C SER A 61 -6.80 2.29 -15.64
N SER A 62 -7.29 3.00 -14.61
CA SER A 62 -7.78 4.37 -14.79
C SER A 62 -6.71 5.33 -15.36
N LYS A 63 -5.42 5.01 -15.24
CA LYS A 63 -4.32 5.78 -15.88
C LYS A 63 -4.35 5.75 -17.41
N ASP A 64 -4.88 4.67 -17.98
CA ASP A 64 -5.02 4.51 -19.42
C ASP A 64 -6.44 4.86 -19.91
N LYS A 65 -7.34 5.24 -18.98
CA LYS A 65 -8.71 5.66 -19.31
C LYS A 65 -8.71 7.07 -19.87
N PHE A 66 -9.49 7.30 -20.92
CA PHE A 66 -9.69 8.62 -21.52
C PHE A 66 -11.14 8.83 -21.93
N ASP A 67 -11.49 10.08 -22.21
CA ASP A 67 -12.80 10.43 -22.75
C ASP A 67 -12.78 10.36 -24.28
N SER A 68 -13.49 9.39 -24.83
CA SER A 68 -13.62 9.19 -26.27
C SER A 68 -14.86 9.86 -26.86
N GLY A 69 -15.75 10.42 -26.02
CA GLY A 69 -17.05 10.93 -26.45
C GLY A 69 -18.06 9.85 -26.86
N THR A 70 -17.75 8.55 -26.74
CA THR A 70 -18.67 7.48 -27.15
C THR A 70 -19.73 7.15 -26.12
N GLY A 71 -19.52 7.51 -24.85
CA GLY A 71 -20.43 7.17 -23.76
C GLY A 71 -20.16 5.81 -23.11
N TRP A 72 -19.02 5.17 -23.39
CA TRP A 72 -18.52 3.99 -22.68
C TRP A 72 -17.11 4.24 -22.12
N PRO A 73 -16.70 3.58 -21.03
CA PRO A 73 -15.32 3.67 -20.56
C PRO A 73 -14.37 3.20 -21.68
N SER A 74 -13.42 4.08 -22.01
CA SER A 74 -12.47 3.88 -23.10
C SER A 74 -11.04 3.91 -22.57
N PHE A 75 -10.22 2.96 -23.00
CA PHE A 75 -8.83 2.81 -22.56
C PHE A 75 -7.88 2.71 -23.75
N THR A 76 -6.65 3.19 -23.59
CA THR A 76 -5.62 3.11 -24.65
C THR A 76 -4.95 1.74 -24.70
N ARG A 77 -4.95 0.99 -23.59
CA ARG A 77 -4.36 -0.35 -23.47
C ARG A 77 -4.86 -1.07 -22.22
N PRO A 78 -4.81 -2.43 -22.19
CA PRO A 78 -4.93 -3.19 -20.95
C PRO A 78 -3.67 -3.05 -20.07
N ILE A 79 -3.80 -3.37 -18.78
CA ILE A 79 -2.66 -3.43 -17.84
C ILE A 79 -1.64 -4.46 -18.33
N ARG A 80 -2.13 -5.63 -18.74
CA ARG A 80 -1.34 -6.72 -19.31
C ARG A 80 -1.99 -7.20 -20.59
N LYS A 81 -1.22 -7.24 -21.68
CA LYS A 81 -1.72 -7.69 -22.99
C LYS A 81 -2.20 -9.14 -22.98
N SER A 82 -1.68 -9.99 -22.10
CA SER A 82 -2.11 -11.38 -21.94
C SER A 82 -3.54 -11.52 -21.41
N GLU A 83 -4.07 -10.51 -20.73
CA GLU A 83 -5.39 -10.61 -20.07
C GLU A 83 -6.56 -10.22 -20.95
N VAL A 84 -6.29 -9.60 -22.10
CA VAL A 84 -7.31 -9.21 -23.08
C VAL A 84 -7.00 -9.85 -24.43
N VAL A 85 -7.88 -10.75 -24.85
CA VAL A 85 -7.81 -11.43 -26.14
C VAL A 85 -8.61 -10.66 -27.16
N GLU A 86 -7.98 -10.35 -28.29
CA GLU A 86 -8.60 -9.69 -29.44
C GLU A 86 -9.06 -10.74 -30.46
N LYS A 87 -10.37 -10.79 -30.75
CA LYS A 87 -10.97 -11.73 -31.71
C LYS A 87 -11.64 -10.97 -32.86
N ALA A 88 -11.50 -11.47 -34.09
CA ALA A 88 -12.21 -10.88 -35.22
C ALA A 88 -13.72 -11.10 -35.09
N ASP A 89 -14.50 -10.04 -35.24
CA ASP A 89 -15.96 -10.04 -35.15
C ASP A 89 -16.55 -9.55 -36.49
N PHE A 90 -17.35 -10.40 -37.13
CA PHE A 90 -18.02 -10.14 -38.40
C PHE A 90 -19.55 -10.01 -38.26
N SER A 91 -20.05 -9.90 -37.02
CA SER A 91 -21.47 -9.75 -36.74
C SER A 91 -22.04 -8.45 -37.33
N HIS A 92 -23.35 -8.44 -37.59
CA HIS A 92 -24.08 -7.29 -38.14
C HIS A 92 -23.52 -6.73 -39.47
N GLY A 93 -22.77 -7.54 -40.23
CA GLY A 93 -22.17 -7.11 -41.50
C GLY A 93 -21.01 -6.12 -41.35
N MET A 94 -20.48 -5.96 -40.12
CA MET A 94 -19.35 -5.08 -39.82
C MET A 94 -18.10 -5.89 -39.53
N ARG A 95 -16.92 -5.38 -39.88
CA ARG A 95 -15.64 -5.95 -39.44
C ARG A 95 -15.16 -5.18 -38.21
N ARG A 96 -15.17 -5.84 -37.05
CA ARG A 96 -14.72 -5.28 -35.77
C ARG A 96 -13.72 -6.23 -35.10
N VAL A 97 -13.09 -5.76 -34.03
CA VAL A 97 -12.23 -6.58 -33.17
C VAL A 97 -12.87 -6.62 -31.79
N GLU A 98 -13.38 -7.76 -31.40
CA GLU A 98 -13.94 -8.02 -30.06
C GLU A 98 -12.81 -8.13 -29.04
N ALA A 99 -12.95 -7.46 -27.90
CA ALA A 99 -12.09 -7.64 -26.72
C ALA A 99 -12.78 -8.61 -25.75
N ARG A 100 -12.07 -9.67 -25.34
CA ARG A 100 -12.54 -10.64 -24.35
C ARG A 100 -11.52 -10.84 -23.23
N SER A 101 -12.00 -11.09 -22.02
CA SER A 101 -11.16 -11.48 -20.88
C SER A 101 -10.50 -12.84 -21.17
N SER A 102 -9.20 -12.97 -20.95
CA SER A 102 -8.47 -14.23 -21.17
C SER A 102 -8.97 -15.38 -20.28
N MET A 103 -9.30 -15.06 -19.02
CA MET A 103 -9.55 -16.05 -17.97
C MET A 103 -11.00 -16.54 -17.97
N ALA A 104 -11.97 -15.64 -18.12
CA ALA A 104 -13.39 -16.00 -18.16
C ALA A 104 -13.99 -16.09 -19.57
N ASP A 105 -13.25 -15.71 -20.60
CA ASP A 105 -13.76 -15.54 -21.98
C ASP A 105 -14.98 -14.58 -22.03
N SER A 106 -15.06 -13.65 -21.08
CA SER A 106 -16.13 -12.64 -20.99
C SER A 106 -15.99 -11.61 -22.09
N HIS A 107 -17.08 -11.34 -22.81
CA HIS A 107 -17.15 -10.22 -23.74
C HIS A 107 -17.02 -8.90 -22.97
N LEU A 108 -16.00 -8.12 -23.33
CA LEU A 108 -15.72 -6.83 -22.72
C LEU A 108 -16.26 -5.70 -23.59
N GLY A 109 -16.07 -5.79 -24.90
CA GLY A 109 -16.45 -4.76 -25.86
C GLY A 109 -15.64 -4.90 -27.14
N HIS A 110 -15.19 -3.77 -27.71
CA HIS A 110 -14.47 -3.77 -28.97
C HIS A 110 -13.26 -2.85 -28.95
N VAL A 111 -12.28 -3.18 -29.79
CA VAL A 111 -11.05 -2.42 -30.01
C VAL A 111 -11.14 -1.72 -31.36
N PHE A 112 -10.75 -0.44 -31.38
CA PHE A 112 -10.71 0.41 -32.56
C PHE A 112 -9.32 1.02 -32.74
N ASP A 113 -8.95 1.35 -33.98
CA ASP A 113 -7.66 1.95 -34.35
C ASP A 113 -7.75 3.49 -34.45
N ASP A 114 -8.59 4.11 -33.61
CA ASP A 114 -8.86 5.56 -33.57
C ASP A 114 -8.59 6.17 -32.18
N GLY A 115 -7.81 5.47 -31.35
CA GLY A 115 -7.46 5.92 -30.01
C GLY A 115 -6.34 6.95 -29.98
N PRO A 116 -6.15 7.64 -28.84
CA PRO A 116 -5.06 8.58 -28.67
C PRO A 116 -3.72 7.88 -28.39
N GLY A 117 -2.62 8.58 -28.68
CA GLY A 117 -1.27 8.11 -28.38
C GLY A 117 -0.70 7.18 -29.44
N ARG A 118 0.52 6.68 -29.19
CA ARG A 118 1.34 6.00 -30.21
C ARG A 118 0.79 4.68 -30.74
N ASN A 119 -0.02 3.99 -29.93
CA ASN A 119 -0.59 2.70 -30.32
C ASN A 119 -1.91 2.86 -31.08
N GLU A 120 -2.51 4.06 -31.04
CA GLU A 120 -3.78 4.41 -31.68
C GLU A 120 -4.95 3.46 -31.34
N LYS A 121 -4.83 2.69 -30.26
CA LYS A 121 -5.87 1.76 -29.83
C LYS A 121 -6.86 2.45 -28.90
N ARG A 122 -8.14 2.20 -29.15
CA ARG A 122 -9.24 2.51 -28.24
C ARG A 122 -9.99 1.24 -27.88
N TYR A 123 -9.77 0.76 -26.67
CA TYR A 123 -10.57 -0.29 -26.06
C TYR A 123 -11.84 0.34 -25.52
N CYS A 124 -12.95 0.18 -26.24
CA CYS A 124 -14.28 0.68 -25.86
C CYS A 124 -15.04 -0.45 -25.16
N ILE A 125 -15.18 -0.35 -23.84
CA ILE A 125 -15.54 -1.47 -22.98
C ILE A 125 -16.88 -1.22 -22.29
N ASN A 126 -17.67 -2.26 -22.11
CA ASN A 126 -18.91 -2.22 -21.36
C ASN A 126 -18.60 -2.19 -19.86
N SER A 127 -19.13 -1.22 -19.13
CA SER A 127 -19.09 -1.15 -17.66
C SER A 127 -19.68 -2.39 -17.02
N ALA A 128 -20.75 -2.95 -17.58
CA ALA A 128 -21.37 -4.20 -17.13
C ALA A 128 -20.45 -5.43 -17.20
N SER A 129 -19.30 -5.35 -17.90
CA SER A 129 -18.27 -6.40 -17.88
C SER A 129 -17.18 -6.17 -16.84
N LEU A 130 -17.20 -5.02 -16.16
CA LEU A 130 -16.14 -4.56 -15.28
C LEU A 130 -16.64 -4.42 -13.84
N LYS A 131 -15.70 -4.51 -12.90
CA LYS A 131 -15.84 -4.01 -11.54
C LYS A 131 -14.69 -3.05 -11.26
N PHE A 132 -15.00 -1.86 -10.77
CA PHE A 132 -13.98 -0.89 -10.41
C PHE A 132 -13.49 -1.10 -8.97
N ILE A 133 -12.17 -1.16 -8.78
CA ILE A 133 -11.51 -1.23 -7.47
C ILE A 133 -10.72 0.08 -7.26
N PRO A 134 -11.17 0.96 -6.34
CA PRO A 134 -10.44 2.19 -6.01
C PRO A 134 -9.01 1.89 -5.58
N SER A 135 -8.07 2.79 -5.93
CA SER A 135 -6.64 2.64 -5.64
C SER A 135 -6.37 2.40 -4.14
N GLU A 136 -7.05 3.14 -3.29
CA GLU A 136 -6.99 3.07 -1.82
C GLU A 136 -7.44 1.71 -1.25
N ASN A 137 -8.22 0.93 -2.00
CA ASN A 137 -8.75 -0.37 -1.57
C ASN A 137 -8.01 -1.55 -2.23
N LEU A 138 -6.98 -1.30 -3.05
CA LEU A 138 -6.29 -2.37 -3.79
C LEU A 138 -5.68 -3.43 -2.87
N LYS A 139 -5.05 -3.03 -1.76
CA LYS A 139 -4.45 -3.97 -0.79
C LYS A 139 -5.53 -4.88 -0.19
N GLU A 140 -6.61 -4.29 0.32
CA GLU A 140 -7.72 -5.03 0.96
C GLU A 140 -8.51 -5.89 -0.04
N ALA A 141 -8.62 -5.45 -1.29
CA ALA A 141 -9.31 -6.17 -2.35
C ALA A 141 -8.48 -7.32 -2.96
N GLY A 142 -7.23 -7.52 -2.53
CA GLY A 142 -6.37 -8.62 -2.99
C GLY A 142 -5.53 -8.30 -4.24
N TYR A 143 -5.27 -7.02 -4.51
CA TYR A 143 -4.48 -6.52 -5.65
C TYR A 143 -3.28 -5.63 -5.25
N PRO A 144 -2.51 -5.96 -4.18
CA PRO A 144 -1.44 -5.10 -3.68
C PRO A 144 -0.34 -4.82 -4.73
N GLU A 145 -0.11 -5.76 -5.65
CA GLU A 145 0.89 -5.64 -6.71
C GLU A 145 0.55 -4.62 -7.79
N TYR A 146 -0.65 -4.02 -7.77
CA TYR A 146 -1.06 -2.94 -8.70
C TYR A 146 -1.00 -1.55 -8.08
N LEU A 147 -0.59 -1.42 -6.81
CA LEU A 147 -0.40 -0.13 -6.14
C LEU A 147 0.62 0.75 -6.88
N TYR A 148 1.61 0.15 -7.54
CA TYR A 148 2.65 0.87 -8.30
C TYR A 148 2.07 1.78 -9.39
N LEU A 149 0.90 1.43 -9.96
CA LEU A 149 0.23 2.23 -10.99
C LEU A 149 -0.24 3.60 -10.49
N PHE A 150 -0.35 3.77 -9.17
CA PHE A 150 -0.92 4.96 -8.53
C PHE A 150 0.05 5.63 -7.54
N GLU A 151 1.33 5.27 -7.53
CA GLU A 151 2.34 5.82 -6.62
C GLU A 151 2.35 7.34 -6.58
N ASP A 152 2.32 7.99 -7.75
CA ASP A 152 2.31 9.45 -7.85
C ASP A 152 1.07 10.08 -7.19
N GLU A 153 -0.07 9.40 -7.21
CA GLU A 153 -1.31 9.88 -6.60
C GLU A 153 -1.27 9.74 -5.08
N PHE A 154 -0.72 8.63 -4.58
CA PHE A 154 -0.53 8.46 -3.15
C PHE A 154 0.52 9.45 -2.60
N ARG A 155 1.61 9.68 -3.34
CA ARG A 155 2.62 10.72 -3.01
C ARG A 155 2.00 12.11 -2.96
N LYS A 156 1.23 12.51 -3.99
CA LYS A 156 0.53 13.81 -4.02
C LYS A 156 -0.50 13.98 -2.91
N SER A 157 -1.14 12.89 -2.48
CA SER A 157 -2.16 12.93 -1.43
C SER A 157 -1.59 12.82 -0.01
N GLY A 158 -0.27 12.62 0.15
CA GLY A 158 0.36 12.42 1.46
C GLY A 158 -0.08 11.14 2.18
N ARG A 159 -0.69 10.19 1.46
CA ARG A 159 -1.34 9.00 2.03
C ARG A 159 -0.43 7.77 2.16
N VAL A 160 0.85 7.88 1.84
CA VAL A 160 1.75 6.72 1.86
C VAL A 160 2.43 6.53 3.21
N SER A 161 2.39 7.53 4.11
CA SER A 161 3.19 7.47 5.34
C SER A 161 2.76 6.34 6.28
N GLU A 162 3.72 5.51 6.69
CA GLU A 162 3.58 4.56 7.78
C GLU A 162 4.31 5.06 9.03
N THR A 163 4.02 4.46 10.19
CA THR A 163 4.61 4.86 11.47
C THR A 163 5.35 3.70 12.12
N ALA A 164 6.62 3.90 12.47
CA ALA A 164 7.42 3.03 13.32
C ALA A 164 7.65 3.69 14.70
N ILE A 165 7.75 2.90 15.77
CA ILE A 165 8.04 3.42 17.11
C ILE A 165 9.15 2.58 17.76
N PHE A 166 10.29 3.21 18.04
CA PHE A 166 11.47 2.54 18.57
C PHE A 166 11.98 3.18 19.87
N ALA A 167 12.39 2.35 20.83
CA ALA A 167 13.11 2.74 22.03
C ALA A 167 14.51 2.13 22.01
N ALA A 168 15.54 2.97 22.11
CA ALA A 168 16.94 2.57 21.93
C ALA A 168 17.90 3.38 22.83
N GLY A 169 17.47 3.67 24.05
CA GLY A 169 18.21 4.53 24.99
C GLY A 169 17.72 5.97 24.95
N CYS A 170 18.61 6.94 25.21
CA CYS A 170 18.27 8.35 25.18
C CYS A 170 17.68 8.75 23.82
N PHE A 171 16.43 9.22 23.81
CA PHE A 171 15.71 9.51 22.56
C PHE A 171 16.33 10.64 21.70
N TRP A 172 17.24 11.46 22.25
CA TRP A 172 17.83 12.59 21.52
C TRP A 172 18.72 12.11 20.38
N GLY A 173 19.59 11.14 20.66
CA GLY A 173 20.42 10.51 19.65
C GLY A 173 19.59 9.69 18.66
N VAL A 174 18.59 8.96 19.15
CA VAL A 174 17.71 8.13 18.33
C VAL A 174 16.95 9.00 17.33
N GLU A 175 16.37 10.11 17.80
CA GLU A 175 15.62 11.04 16.96
C GLU A 175 16.51 11.69 15.91
N ALA A 176 17.68 12.17 16.32
CA ALA A 176 18.65 12.80 15.42
C ALA A 176 19.13 11.83 14.35
N TYR A 177 19.34 10.55 14.69
CA TYR A 177 19.74 9.51 13.75
C TYR A 177 18.66 9.27 12.69
N PHE A 178 17.43 8.96 13.12
CA PHE A 178 16.34 8.62 12.18
C PHE A 178 15.91 9.80 11.32
N THR A 179 15.99 11.03 11.83
CA THR A 179 15.69 12.25 11.06
C THR A 179 16.52 12.37 9.79
N LYS A 180 17.76 11.86 9.79
CA LYS A 180 18.67 11.95 8.64
C LYS A 180 18.43 10.90 7.56
N ILE A 181 17.59 9.90 7.81
CA ILE A 181 17.42 8.77 6.89
C ILE A 181 16.50 9.15 5.72
N PRO A 182 16.95 8.99 4.46
CA PRO A 182 16.09 9.21 3.31
C PRO A 182 14.81 8.36 3.37
N GLY A 183 13.67 9.00 3.18
CA GLY A 183 12.35 8.38 3.31
C GLY A 183 11.70 8.56 4.68
N VAL A 184 12.43 9.00 5.71
CA VAL A 184 11.81 9.47 6.96
C VAL A 184 11.22 10.86 6.71
N VAL A 185 9.92 11.01 6.98
CA VAL A 185 9.13 12.23 6.78
C VAL A 185 9.15 13.09 8.04
N LYS A 186 8.96 12.46 9.19
CA LYS A 186 8.88 13.15 10.48
C LYS A 186 9.34 12.25 11.62
N THR A 187 9.92 12.85 12.65
CA THR A 187 10.22 12.16 13.91
C THR A 187 9.62 12.93 15.08
N MET A 188 9.36 12.22 16.17
CA MET A 188 8.89 12.80 17.43
C MET A 188 9.43 12.01 18.61
N ALA A 189 10.14 12.67 19.52
CA ALA A 189 10.55 12.10 20.80
C ALA A 189 9.36 11.98 21.76
N GLY A 190 9.30 10.93 22.56
CA GLY A 190 8.19 10.72 23.50
C GLY A 190 8.34 9.52 24.40
N TYR A 191 7.25 9.20 25.09
CA TYR A 191 7.17 8.17 26.12
C TYR A 191 6.07 7.17 25.77
N THR A 192 6.37 5.87 25.78
CA THR A 192 5.38 4.81 25.52
C THR A 192 5.73 3.50 26.25
N GLY A 193 4.86 2.49 26.19
CA GLY A 193 5.08 1.19 26.83
C GLY A 193 4.99 1.19 28.36
N GLY A 194 4.49 2.27 28.97
CA GLY A 194 4.24 2.40 30.40
C GLY A 194 2.75 2.52 30.73
N THR A 195 2.45 2.76 32.01
CA THR A 195 1.07 2.78 32.52
C THR A 195 0.60 4.16 32.98
N THR A 196 1.50 5.14 33.10
CA THR A 196 1.17 6.47 33.62
C THR A 196 0.69 7.38 32.49
N PRO A 197 -0.54 7.91 32.52
CA PRO A 197 -1.02 8.79 31.47
C PRO A 197 -0.33 10.15 31.54
N ASN A 198 -0.01 10.73 30.37
CA ASN A 198 0.60 12.06 30.21
C ASN A 198 1.84 12.28 31.12
N PRO A 199 2.85 11.37 31.07
CA PRO A 199 4.00 11.48 31.94
C PRO A 199 4.92 12.64 31.52
N THR A 200 5.56 13.28 32.49
CA THR A 200 6.65 14.25 32.25
C THR A 200 8.00 13.56 32.23
N TYR A 201 9.02 14.22 31.65
CA TYR A 201 10.40 13.72 31.63
C TYR A 201 10.89 13.33 33.03
N SER A 202 10.62 14.18 34.04
CA SER A 202 11.02 13.94 35.43
C SER A 202 10.35 12.69 36.02
N GLN A 203 9.07 12.45 35.71
CA GLN A 203 8.37 11.25 36.16
C GLN A 203 8.94 9.99 35.50
N VAL A 204 9.25 10.05 34.20
CA VAL A 204 9.85 8.93 33.45
C VAL A 204 11.24 8.61 33.97
N CYS A 205 12.08 9.63 34.19
CA CYS A 205 13.41 9.47 34.81
C CYS A 205 13.34 8.87 36.22
N GLY A 206 12.25 9.11 36.94
CA GLY A 206 11.97 8.49 38.24
C GLY A 206 11.71 6.97 38.17
N GLY A 207 11.57 6.38 36.97
CA GLY A 207 11.51 4.95 36.71
C GLY A 207 10.20 4.25 37.08
N LYS A 208 9.26 4.94 37.75
CA LYS A 208 8.01 4.35 38.25
C LYS A 208 6.89 4.30 37.22
N THR A 209 7.03 5.01 36.10
CA THR A 209 5.95 5.13 35.10
C THR A 209 5.84 3.92 34.17
N GLY A 210 6.91 3.11 34.09
CA GLY A 210 7.04 1.99 33.15
C GLY A 210 7.35 2.42 31.71
N HIS A 211 7.31 3.71 31.40
CA HIS A 211 7.56 4.18 30.03
C HIS A 211 9.01 3.97 29.62
N ALA A 212 9.20 3.66 28.33
CA ALA A 212 10.46 3.83 27.63
C ALA A 212 10.51 5.23 27.00
N GLU A 213 11.70 5.82 26.94
CA GLU A 213 12.01 6.86 25.95
C GLU A 213 11.99 6.22 24.56
N ALA A 214 11.17 6.80 23.68
CA ALA A 214 10.94 6.27 22.35
C ALA A 214 10.86 7.40 21.33
N VAL A 215 11.06 7.04 20.06
CA VAL A 215 10.89 7.93 18.91
C VAL A 215 9.82 7.33 18.00
N MET A 216 8.79 8.13 17.73
CA MET A 216 7.83 7.86 16.66
C MET A 216 8.38 8.41 15.35
N ILE A 217 8.41 7.57 14.32
CA ILE A 217 9.01 7.84 13.01
C ILE A 217 7.91 7.65 11.97
N GLU A 218 7.54 8.73 11.31
CA GLU A 218 6.68 8.71 10.13
C GLU A 218 7.59 8.59 8.89
N PHE A 219 7.35 7.61 8.04
CA PHE A 219 8.20 7.31 6.89
C PHE A 219 7.39 6.96 5.64
N ASP A 220 7.98 7.21 4.47
CA ASP A 220 7.46 6.79 3.17
C ASP A 220 7.93 5.35 2.86
N PRO A 221 7.04 4.33 2.96
CA PRO A 221 7.37 2.94 2.66
C PRO A 221 7.80 2.69 1.20
N LEU A 222 7.58 3.65 0.30
CA LEU A 222 8.09 3.59 -1.08
C LEU A 222 9.56 4.02 -1.18
N VAL A 223 10.08 4.74 -0.19
CA VAL A 223 11.48 5.18 -0.14
C VAL A 223 12.29 4.31 0.81
N ILE A 224 11.72 3.96 1.97
CA ILE A 224 12.36 3.09 2.96
C ILE A 224 11.36 2.12 3.57
N SER A 225 11.66 0.82 3.54
CA SER A 225 10.78 -0.18 4.14
C SER A 225 10.89 -0.21 5.67
N TYR A 226 9.83 -0.70 6.34
CA TYR A 226 9.86 -0.91 7.78
C TYR A 226 11.02 -1.82 8.21
N SER A 227 11.27 -2.94 7.50
CA SER A 227 12.42 -3.81 7.79
C SER A 227 13.75 -3.07 7.65
N ALA A 228 13.89 -2.15 6.69
CA ALA A 228 15.08 -1.32 6.57
C ALA A 228 15.26 -0.39 7.78
N LEU A 229 14.18 0.19 8.31
CA LEU A 229 14.21 0.95 9.55
C LEU A 229 14.59 0.08 10.77
N VAL A 230 14.08 -1.15 10.85
CA VAL A 230 14.45 -2.10 11.91
C VAL A 230 15.94 -2.49 11.81
N ARG A 231 16.47 -2.69 10.59
CA ARG A 231 17.92 -2.91 10.40
C ARG A 231 18.75 -1.76 10.93
N ARG A 232 18.31 -0.53 10.67
CA ARG A 232 18.95 0.68 11.18
C ARG A 232 18.88 0.77 12.70
N PHE A 233 17.72 0.47 13.27
CA PHE A 233 17.53 0.37 14.72
C PHE A 233 18.57 -0.55 15.39
N TRP A 234 18.87 -1.71 14.82
CA TRP A 234 19.86 -2.64 15.37
C TRP A 234 21.30 -2.10 15.41
N THR A 235 21.64 -1.14 14.54
CA THR A 235 23.01 -0.62 14.41
C THR A 235 23.34 0.52 15.37
N ILE A 236 22.34 1.14 16.00
CA ILE A 236 22.52 2.39 16.75
C ILE A 236 22.54 2.24 18.28
N HIS A 237 22.36 1.02 18.79
CA HIS A 237 22.30 0.76 20.22
C HIS A 237 22.76 -0.69 20.53
N ASP A 238 22.96 -1.03 21.81
CA ASP A 238 23.23 -2.39 22.26
C ASP A 238 21.91 -3.12 22.59
N PRO A 239 21.38 -3.99 21.70
CA PRO A 239 20.11 -4.68 21.97
C PRO A 239 20.21 -5.82 22.99
N THR A 240 21.40 -6.05 23.56
CA THR A 240 21.67 -7.11 24.53
C THR A 240 21.73 -6.59 25.96
N SER A 241 21.77 -5.26 26.16
CA SER A 241 21.77 -4.63 27.47
C SER A 241 20.35 -4.35 27.98
N ARG A 242 19.96 -5.08 29.03
CA ARG A 242 18.65 -4.91 29.66
C ARG A 242 18.60 -3.61 30.46
N ASN A 243 17.59 -2.78 30.19
CA ASN A 243 17.30 -1.53 30.93
C ASN A 243 18.51 -0.58 31.02
N ARG A 244 19.30 -0.50 29.96
CA ARG A 244 20.51 0.31 29.90
C ARG A 244 20.93 0.53 28.46
N GLN A 245 21.43 1.73 28.14
CA GLN A 245 22.22 2.00 26.93
C GLN A 245 23.43 2.86 27.29
N GLY A 246 24.64 2.30 27.16
CA GLY A 246 25.86 2.97 27.62
C GLY A 246 25.78 3.40 29.09
N ASN A 247 25.88 4.71 29.33
CA ASN A 247 25.81 5.31 30.67
C ASN A 247 24.38 5.58 31.14
N ASP A 248 23.38 5.49 30.26
CA ASP A 248 21.98 5.71 30.58
C ASP A 248 21.39 4.43 31.17
N ILE A 249 21.16 4.43 32.49
CA ILE A 249 20.69 3.27 33.26
C ILE A 249 19.25 3.51 33.73
N GLY A 250 18.37 2.56 33.41
CA GLY A 250 16.97 2.62 33.82
C GLY A 250 16.04 1.91 32.82
N THR A 251 14.87 1.51 33.30
CA THR A 251 13.83 0.86 32.47
C THR A 251 13.35 1.75 31.34
N GLN A 252 13.48 3.08 31.50
CA GLN A 252 13.18 4.06 30.47
C GLN A 252 14.15 4.00 29.27
N TYR A 253 15.35 3.46 29.45
CA TYR A 253 16.36 3.34 28.39
C TYR A 253 16.44 1.93 27.81
N ARG A 254 15.41 1.09 28.03
CA ARG A 254 15.38 -0.27 27.48
C ARG A 254 15.24 -0.24 25.95
N SER A 255 15.72 -1.31 25.32
CA SER A 255 15.51 -1.55 23.89
C SER A 255 14.11 -2.13 23.65
N ALA A 256 13.31 -1.49 22.80
CA ALA A 256 11.97 -1.99 22.43
C ALA A 256 11.52 -1.50 21.04
N ILE A 257 10.73 -2.33 20.36
CA ILE A 257 10.00 -2.04 19.13
C ILE A 257 8.50 -2.12 19.45
N PHE A 258 7.78 -1.04 19.20
CA PHE A 258 6.34 -0.94 19.42
C PHE A 258 5.60 -0.93 18.08
N PHE A 259 4.86 -2.00 17.77
CA PHE A 259 4.20 -2.15 16.47
C PHE A 259 2.71 -1.78 16.51
N ASN A 260 2.21 -1.16 15.43
CA ASN A 260 0.79 -0.82 15.26
C ASN A 260 0.05 -1.76 14.30
N HIS A 261 0.76 -2.58 13.53
CA HIS A 261 0.20 -3.45 12.50
C HIS A 261 0.88 -4.85 12.53
N PRO A 262 0.14 -5.94 12.25
CA PRO A 262 0.72 -7.30 12.19
C PRO A 262 1.92 -7.44 11.25
N ASP A 263 1.88 -6.81 10.06
CA ASP A 263 3.00 -6.80 9.11
C ASP A 263 4.31 -6.26 9.74
N HIS A 264 4.22 -5.25 10.61
CA HIS A 264 5.39 -4.70 11.33
C HIS A 264 5.89 -5.64 12.42
N GLU A 265 5.00 -6.36 13.10
CA GLU A 265 5.38 -7.38 14.07
C GLU A 265 6.17 -8.51 13.40
N ILE A 266 5.65 -9.01 12.27
CA ILE A 266 6.30 -10.07 11.48
C ILE A 266 7.69 -9.60 11.02
N ALA A 267 7.75 -8.44 10.37
CA ALA A 267 9.00 -7.88 9.88
C ALA A 267 10.03 -7.63 11.02
N ALA A 268 9.59 -7.15 12.18
CA ALA A 268 10.47 -6.94 13.33
C ALA A 268 11.03 -8.26 13.88
N LYS A 269 10.22 -9.32 13.95
CA LYS A 269 10.64 -10.65 14.41
C LYS A 269 11.63 -11.30 13.43
N GLU A 270 11.36 -11.23 12.14
CA GLU A 270 12.28 -11.72 11.10
C GLU A 270 13.65 -11.01 11.18
N GLU A 271 13.64 -9.68 11.34
CA GLU A 271 14.87 -8.91 11.49
C GLU A 271 15.60 -9.17 12.82
N LEU A 272 14.87 -9.47 13.90
CA LEU A 272 15.46 -9.91 15.16
C LEU A 272 16.18 -11.24 14.99
N GLU A 273 15.53 -12.25 14.38
CA GLU A 273 16.13 -13.56 14.15
C GLU A 273 17.40 -13.44 13.30
N ARG A 274 17.33 -12.63 12.22
CA ARG A 274 18.49 -12.34 11.37
C ARG A 274 19.64 -11.71 12.16
N TYR A 275 19.37 -10.66 12.93
CA TYR A 275 20.41 -9.96 13.70
C TYR A 275 20.95 -10.79 14.88
N GLN A 276 20.11 -11.65 15.48
CA GLN A 276 20.53 -12.56 16.54
C GLN A 276 21.59 -13.56 16.04
N LEU A 277 21.52 -14.00 14.78
CA LEU A 277 22.54 -14.85 14.15
C LEU A 277 23.89 -14.12 13.99
N GLU A 278 23.87 -12.80 13.71
CA GLU A 278 25.08 -11.99 13.59
C GLU A 278 25.79 -11.80 14.94
N LEU A 279 25.03 -11.67 16.03
CA LEU A 279 25.58 -11.44 17.39
C LEU A 279 26.22 -12.68 18.02
N LYS A 280 26.03 -13.87 17.45
CA LYS A 280 26.56 -15.20 17.84
C LYS A 280 26.33 -15.64 19.29
N SER A 281 26.84 -14.92 20.28
CA SER A 281 26.92 -15.34 21.69
C SER A 281 26.10 -14.50 22.67
N LYS A 282 25.69 -13.28 22.31
CA LYS A 282 24.85 -12.45 23.18
C LYS A 282 23.38 -12.53 22.76
N LYS A 283 22.49 -12.81 23.71
CA LYS A 283 21.05 -12.86 23.48
C LYS A 283 20.48 -11.44 23.43
N ILE A 284 19.71 -11.15 22.38
CA ILE A 284 18.93 -9.91 22.27
C ILE A 284 17.85 -9.92 23.35
N VAL A 285 17.72 -8.79 24.06
CA VAL A 285 16.71 -8.57 25.11
C VAL A 285 15.66 -7.54 24.70
N THR A 286 15.72 -7.06 23.46
CA THR A 286 14.75 -6.12 22.88
C THR A 286 13.33 -6.67 22.95
N GLU A 287 12.42 -5.85 23.47
CA GLU A 287 10.99 -6.15 23.50
C GLU A 287 10.37 -5.86 22.12
N ILE A 288 9.59 -6.80 21.57
CA ILE A 288 8.73 -6.53 20.39
C ILE A 288 7.30 -6.69 20.86
N VAL A 289 6.59 -5.57 21.04
CA VAL A 289 5.28 -5.55 21.70
C VAL A 289 4.30 -4.63 20.96
N PRO A 290 2.99 -4.83 21.10
CA PRO A 290 2.00 -3.91 20.55
C PRO A 290 2.22 -2.49 21.10
N ALA A 291 2.09 -1.50 20.23
CA ALA A 291 2.14 -0.10 20.64
C ALA A 291 0.94 0.25 21.53
N GLY A 292 1.23 0.89 22.66
CA GLY A 292 0.23 1.55 23.50
C GLY A 292 0.11 3.03 23.14
N ASN A 293 -0.39 3.83 24.10
CA ASN A 293 -0.39 5.29 23.94
C ASN A 293 1.04 5.82 23.81
N PHE A 294 1.24 6.73 22.86
CA PHE A 294 2.47 7.50 22.71
C PHE A 294 2.24 8.92 23.23
N TYR A 295 3.03 9.33 24.22
CA TYR A 295 2.97 10.66 24.81
C TYR A 295 4.14 11.49 24.29
N PRO A 296 3.91 12.54 23.49
CA PRO A 296 4.98 13.42 23.03
C PRO A 296 5.75 14.01 24.21
N ALA A 297 7.09 13.98 24.14
CA ALA A 297 7.93 14.64 25.11
C ALA A 297 7.82 16.17 24.99
N GLU A 298 8.22 16.87 26.04
CA GLU A 298 8.21 18.32 26.11
C GLU A 298 8.98 18.94 24.94
N GLN A 299 8.58 20.13 24.48
CA GLN A 299 9.19 20.75 23.29
C GLN A 299 10.69 21.04 23.44
N TYR A 300 11.20 21.06 24.66
CA TYR A 300 12.63 21.09 24.92
C TYR A 300 13.36 19.87 24.33
N HIS A 301 12.78 18.67 24.43
CA HIS A 301 13.40 17.42 24.00
C HIS A 301 13.27 17.13 22.51
N GLN A 302 12.24 17.67 21.85
CA GLN A 302 12.05 17.48 20.41
C GLN A 302 13.21 18.13 19.65
N LYS A 303 13.82 17.38 18.72
CA LYS A 303 14.93 17.88 17.89
C LYS A 303 16.06 18.47 18.72
N TYR A 304 16.34 17.87 19.88
CA TYR A 304 17.28 18.43 20.86
C TYR A 304 18.68 18.65 20.28
N LEU A 305 19.20 17.69 19.52
CA LEU A 305 20.54 17.77 18.92
C LEU A 305 20.62 18.70 17.69
N GLU A 306 19.50 19.00 17.03
CA GLU A 306 19.45 20.07 16.02
C GLU A 306 19.60 21.44 16.70
N LYS A 307 18.96 21.61 17.86
CA LYS A 307 19.03 22.84 18.68
C LYS A 307 20.36 22.97 19.44
N ASN A 308 20.96 21.84 19.81
CA ASN A 308 22.17 21.75 20.61
C ASN A 308 23.17 20.78 19.94
N PRO A 309 23.92 21.21 18.91
CA PRO A 309 24.80 20.32 18.14
C PRO A 309 25.90 19.61 18.97
N ASN A 310 26.31 20.21 20.10
CA ASN A 310 27.28 19.64 21.04
C ASN A 310 26.61 18.98 22.26
N GLY A 311 25.30 18.73 22.19
CA GLY A 311 24.53 18.07 23.24
C GLY A 311 24.93 16.61 23.42
N TYR A 312 24.51 16.01 24.54
CA TYR A 312 24.77 14.61 24.83
C TYR A 312 24.14 13.68 23.78
N CYS A 313 24.94 12.75 23.25
CA CYS A 313 24.50 11.72 22.32
C CYS A 313 25.29 10.43 22.58
N HIS A 314 24.60 9.32 22.84
CA HIS A 314 25.22 8.00 22.98
C HIS A 314 25.30 7.23 21.65
N ILE A 315 24.78 7.81 20.56
CA ILE A 315 24.72 7.22 19.22
C ILE A 315 25.74 7.87 18.30
N ASP A 316 26.40 7.05 17.48
CA ASP A 316 27.21 7.55 16.37
C ASP A 316 26.31 8.01 15.22
N LEU A 317 26.13 9.34 15.11
CA LEU A 317 25.29 9.95 14.08
C LEU A 317 25.92 9.93 12.68
N SER A 318 27.21 9.60 12.55
CA SER A 318 27.87 9.51 11.23
C SER A 318 27.35 8.30 10.43
N ALA A 319 26.90 7.25 11.13
CA ALA A 319 26.32 6.05 10.52
C ALA A 319 24.91 6.26 9.91
N ALA A 320 24.35 7.47 10.01
CA ALA A 320 23.06 7.82 9.42
C ALA A 320 23.18 8.23 7.94
N GLU A 321 24.36 8.70 7.52
CA GLU A 321 24.64 9.13 6.16
C GLU A 321 25.27 7.96 5.37
N PHE A 322 24.80 7.77 4.13
CA PHE A 322 25.40 6.85 3.16
C PHE A 322 26.54 7.53 2.42
#